data_AF-A0A1N6ZPL4-F1
#
_entry.id   AF-A0A1N6ZPL4-F1
#
_cell.length_a   1.000
_cell.length_b   1.000
_cell.length_c   1.000
_cell.angle_alpha   90.00
_cell.angle_beta   90.00
_cell.angle_gamma   90.00
#
_symmetry.space_group_name_H-M   'P 1'
#
loop_
_entity.id
_entity.type
_entity.pdbx_description
1 polymer ?
#
loop_
_entity_poly.entity_id
_entity_poly.type
_entity_poly.pdbx_seq_one_letter_code
_entity_poly.pdbx_strand_id
1 'polypeptide(L)'
;MKKILILILPLLFFISCTRDFAEINTNPVDQINATPEELLPLAIMKGYNASFEYYYDYYRRIMPWTQTLVPSTGNSSQFMSDGSNMNQRKDIFYGDHGALLTDIIYKIDHMPAEEQKKYVNIKSIATILKVYYAWYVTDVNGSMAYTEAFQARYGGTQTPVFETQEQLYDVFDKQLNDVYTAIQSADQSVQINPGDKDLFFNGDISKWKRVANSLRLKIASRLMKRNPAKLTAIAAQVLSRDEISSTASSFLLRARRFTEHGNFNPVGMSASKPMVDFMNENKDPRISIFFQQNDYSQENINKLVAAGKMKATMENQRYVGGPVSPNMVSADMSRYYTSAKRLLNGVNYDTISRLQYRIWRPENTSKGIIGTGNAIFPILTYADYSLLKAELTARNLIPGNTKDLYEQGIRASIETYNYIAKEALVDDYKIASDADIIAYLNEAQIKFTPSLALEQIIIQEYLNYFKQPNEVWSLIKRTGIPNISTALKLENPISEAGILLIMPRRIVLPTPSKDNLNYQNQKKALEQMKQDPEFGASESDIQGRIWWDKK
;
A
#
# COMPACT_ATOMS: atom_id res chain seq x y z
N MET A 1 41.08 7.00 66.13
CA MET A 1 39.64 6.64 66.16
C MET A 1 39.23 6.09 64.79
N LYS A 2 38.47 4.97 64.79
CA LYS A 2 37.69 4.35 63.68
C LYS A 2 38.52 3.67 62.57
N LYS A 3 38.73 2.34 62.64
CA LYS A 3 37.90 1.22 62.14
C LYS A 3 37.83 1.15 60.60
N ILE A 4 38.62 0.28 59.98
CA ILE A 4 38.40 -0.19 58.59
C ILE A 4 37.75 -1.57 58.65
N LEU A 5 36.52 -1.61 58.16
CA LEU A 5 35.68 -2.78 57.96
C LEU A 5 36.06 -3.37 56.60
N ILE A 6 36.55 -4.61 56.52
CA ILE A 6 36.63 -5.35 55.25
C ILE A 6 35.34 -6.16 55.14
N LEU A 7 34.45 -5.69 54.27
CA LEU A 7 33.18 -6.34 53.96
C LEU A 7 33.43 -7.45 52.93
N ILE A 8 33.06 -8.67 53.28
CA ILE A 8 33.04 -9.84 52.40
C ILE A 8 31.95 -9.62 51.35
N LEU A 9 32.33 -9.64 50.07
CA LEU A 9 31.41 -9.61 48.93
C LEU A 9 30.85 -11.02 48.69
N PRO A 10 29.53 -11.26 48.71
CA PRO A 10 28.98 -12.54 48.30
C PRO A 10 28.86 -12.58 46.77
N LEU A 11 29.39 -13.65 46.19
CA LEU A 11 29.21 -14.05 44.80
C LEU A 11 27.72 -14.34 44.56
N LEU A 12 27.01 -13.48 43.83
CA LEU A 12 25.64 -13.72 43.38
C LEU A 12 25.65 -14.26 41.95
N PHE A 13 25.07 -15.45 41.83
CA PHE A 13 24.83 -16.20 40.61
C PHE A 13 23.99 -15.41 39.60
N PHE A 14 24.50 -15.25 38.38
CA PHE A 14 23.69 -14.88 37.21
C PHE A 14 23.02 -16.14 36.63
N ILE A 15 21.82 -16.44 37.10
CA ILE A 15 20.88 -17.34 36.41
C ILE A 15 19.51 -16.66 36.42
N SER A 16 19.15 -16.00 35.31
CA SER A 16 17.76 -15.85 34.81
C SER A 16 17.67 -14.69 33.81
N CYS A 17 17.73 -14.99 32.52
CA CYS A 17 17.21 -14.11 31.47
C CYS A 17 16.36 -14.94 30.48
N THR A 18 15.28 -15.58 30.95
CA THR A 18 14.24 -16.16 30.06
C THR A 18 12.86 -16.36 30.71
N ARG A 19 12.62 -15.94 31.95
CA ARG A 19 11.38 -16.34 32.65
C ARG A 19 10.12 -15.55 32.28
N ASP A 20 10.27 -14.33 31.78
CA ASP A 20 9.12 -13.41 31.67
C ASP A 20 8.70 -13.13 30.23
N PHE A 21 9.11 -13.93 29.24
CA PHE A 21 8.65 -13.71 27.85
C PHE A 21 7.15 -13.96 27.69
N ALA A 22 6.59 -14.89 28.47
CA ALA A 22 5.14 -15.08 28.56
C ALA A 22 4.46 -13.86 29.21
N GLU A 23 5.02 -13.30 30.29
CA GLU A 23 4.51 -12.10 30.99
C GLU A 23 4.64 -10.80 30.18
N ILE A 24 5.72 -10.63 29.41
CA ILE A 24 5.94 -9.47 28.53
C ILE A 24 4.96 -9.50 27.33
N ASN A 25 4.48 -10.67 26.94
CA ASN A 25 3.46 -10.85 25.90
C ASN A 25 2.04 -11.02 26.47
N THR A 26 1.86 -10.89 27.80
CA THR A 26 0.54 -10.76 28.42
C THR A 26 0.08 -9.31 28.21
N ASN A 27 -0.64 -9.07 27.12
CA ASN A 27 -1.23 -7.77 26.86
C ASN A 27 -2.19 -7.43 28.02
N PRO A 28 -2.23 -6.21 28.58
CA PRO A 28 -3.21 -5.81 29.61
C PRO A 28 -4.70 -6.04 29.25
N VAL A 29 -5.01 -6.44 28.00
CA VAL A 29 -6.32 -6.95 27.55
C VAL A 29 -6.63 -8.37 28.06
N ASP A 30 -5.66 -9.11 28.60
CA ASP A 30 -5.89 -10.45 29.18
C ASP A 30 -6.77 -10.41 30.46
N GLN A 31 -7.15 -9.21 30.91
CA GLN A 31 -8.16 -8.98 31.95
C GLN A 31 -9.51 -8.46 31.42
N ILE A 32 -9.74 -8.42 30.10
CA ILE A 32 -10.99 -7.95 29.50
C ILE A 32 -11.74 -9.14 28.91
N ASN A 33 -12.95 -9.40 29.43
CA ASN A 33 -13.94 -10.36 28.92
C ASN A 33 -14.52 -9.93 27.54
N ALA A 34 -13.68 -9.49 26.60
CA ALA A 34 -14.12 -9.04 25.29
C ALA A 34 -14.57 -10.22 24.42
N THR A 35 -15.72 -10.07 23.77
CA THR A 35 -16.21 -11.02 22.75
C THR A 35 -15.40 -10.87 21.45
N PRO A 36 -15.41 -11.89 20.55
CA PRO A 36 -14.66 -11.83 19.30
C PRO A 36 -14.95 -10.58 18.44
N GLU A 37 -16.21 -10.14 18.36
CA GLU A 37 -16.61 -8.93 17.62
C GLU A 37 -16.13 -7.64 18.28
N GLU A 38 -15.99 -7.59 19.60
CA GLU A 38 -15.47 -6.42 20.32
C GLU A 38 -13.97 -6.20 20.07
N LEU A 39 -13.24 -7.24 19.68
CA LEU A 39 -11.83 -7.15 19.34
C LEU A 39 -11.58 -6.68 17.89
N LEU A 40 -12.57 -6.77 17.00
CA LEU A 40 -12.41 -6.41 15.58
C LEU A 40 -11.93 -4.96 15.38
N PRO A 41 -12.55 -3.92 15.99
CA PRO A 41 -12.10 -2.54 15.78
C PRO A 41 -10.66 -2.35 16.23
N LEU A 42 -10.28 -2.94 17.36
CA LEU A 42 -8.91 -2.84 17.87
C LEU A 42 -7.92 -3.51 16.92
N ALA A 43 -8.22 -4.73 16.46
CA ALA A 43 -7.39 -5.45 15.49
C ALA A 43 -7.22 -4.65 14.20
N ILE A 44 -8.31 -4.09 13.65
CA ILE A 44 -8.29 -3.26 12.46
C ILE A 44 -7.43 -2.01 12.72
N MET A 45 -7.72 -1.22 13.75
CA MET A 45 -6.99 0.02 14.03
C MET A 45 -5.48 -0.23 14.23
N LYS A 46 -5.08 -1.33 14.87
CA LYS A 46 -3.67 -1.70 15.01
C LYS A 46 -2.99 -2.01 13.68
N GLY A 47 -3.69 -2.65 12.73
CA GLY A 47 -3.15 -2.94 11.40
C GLY A 47 -2.95 -1.70 10.54
N TYR A 48 -3.86 -0.74 10.63
CA TYR A 48 -3.89 0.40 9.71
C TYR A 48 -3.31 1.69 10.28
N ASN A 49 -2.99 1.76 11.59
CA ASN A 49 -2.32 2.91 12.22
C ASN A 49 -0.83 2.94 11.85
N ALA A 50 -0.55 3.02 10.56
CA ALA A 50 0.75 2.83 9.94
C ALA A 50 1.41 4.18 9.60
N SER A 51 1.28 5.19 10.47
CA SER A 51 1.75 6.55 10.15
C SER A 51 3.24 6.61 9.82
N PHE A 52 4.05 5.74 10.44
CA PHE A 52 5.49 5.61 10.16
C PHE A 52 5.74 4.99 8.78
N GLU A 53 4.94 3.99 8.37
CA GLU A 53 5.02 3.40 7.03
C GLU A 53 4.68 4.43 5.94
N TYR A 54 3.62 5.22 6.16
CA TYR A 54 3.26 6.29 5.23
C TYR A 54 4.43 7.26 4.99
N TYR A 55 5.15 7.62 6.03
CA TYR A 55 6.25 8.55 5.90
C TYR A 55 7.51 7.91 5.33
N TYR A 56 7.99 6.83 5.94
CA TYR A 56 9.25 6.21 5.54
C TYR A 56 9.07 5.35 4.30
N ASP A 57 8.23 4.31 4.34
CA ASP A 57 8.09 3.39 3.22
C ASP A 57 7.44 4.04 2.00
N TYR A 58 6.43 4.90 2.16
CA TYR A 58 5.75 5.50 1.01
C TYR A 58 6.39 6.80 0.55
N TYR A 59 6.25 7.89 1.31
CA TYR A 59 6.63 9.23 0.82
C TYR A 59 8.12 9.39 0.56
N ARG A 60 8.98 8.71 1.32
CA ARG A 60 10.45 8.85 1.22
C ARG A 60 11.13 7.77 0.39
N ARG A 61 10.42 6.70 0.02
CA ARG A 61 10.99 5.51 -0.63
C ARG A 61 10.16 5.11 -1.83
N ILE A 62 9.12 4.32 -1.62
CA ILE A 62 8.35 3.67 -2.70
C ILE A 62 7.82 4.70 -3.70
N MET A 63 7.16 5.78 -3.24
CA MET A 63 6.55 6.73 -4.15
C MET A 63 7.57 7.53 -5.01
N PRO A 64 8.74 7.96 -4.46
CA PRO A 64 9.87 8.40 -5.26
C PRO A 64 10.44 7.33 -6.21
N TRP A 65 10.60 6.08 -5.75
CA TRP A 65 11.14 4.98 -6.56
C TRP A 65 10.25 4.69 -7.77
N THR A 66 8.95 4.73 -7.58
CA THR A 66 7.95 4.51 -8.63
C THR A 66 7.61 5.77 -9.40
N GLN A 67 8.20 6.92 -9.06
CA GLN A 67 7.98 8.21 -9.72
C GLN A 67 6.53 8.71 -9.67
N THR A 68 5.79 8.37 -8.61
CA THR A 68 4.45 8.93 -8.33
C THR A 68 4.51 10.29 -7.63
N LEU A 69 5.63 10.60 -6.98
CA LEU A 69 5.94 11.91 -6.41
C LEU A 69 7.45 12.16 -6.42
N VAL A 70 7.84 13.37 -6.04
CA VAL A 70 9.23 13.76 -5.76
C VAL A 70 9.28 14.62 -4.50
N PRO A 71 10.33 14.59 -3.67
CA PRO A 71 10.51 15.60 -2.62
C PRO A 71 10.52 17.02 -3.21
N SER A 72 9.97 18.01 -2.51
CA SER A 72 9.93 19.41 -2.99
C SER A 72 11.31 20.06 -3.12
N THR A 73 12.36 19.41 -2.61
CA THR A 73 13.77 19.78 -2.77
C THR A 73 14.48 18.96 -3.85
N GLY A 74 13.78 18.06 -4.54
CA GLY A 74 14.37 17.07 -5.45
C GLY A 74 14.87 15.81 -4.74
N ASN A 75 15.09 14.74 -5.51
CA ASN A 75 15.67 13.50 -5.01
C ASN A 75 17.18 13.65 -4.75
N SER A 76 17.69 12.96 -3.72
CA SER A 76 19.12 12.84 -3.49
C SER A 76 19.75 11.81 -4.44
N SER A 77 21.07 11.84 -4.62
CA SER A 77 21.79 10.84 -5.45
C SER A 77 21.66 9.40 -4.94
N GLN A 78 21.26 9.20 -3.68
CA GLN A 78 21.18 7.90 -3.01
C GLN A 78 19.75 7.38 -2.86
N PHE A 79 18.72 8.09 -3.35
CA PHE A 79 17.32 7.76 -3.04
C PHE A 79 16.92 6.34 -3.46
N MET A 80 17.51 5.78 -4.52
CA MET A 80 17.29 4.42 -5.01
C MET A 80 18.19 3.34 -4.37
N SER A 81 19.09 3.73 -3.47
CA SER A 81 19.93 2.81 -2.69
C SER A 81 19.64 2.87 -1.18
N ASP A 82 18.78 3.80 -0.75
CA ASP A 82 18.43 4.00 0.64
C ASP A 82 17.14 3.25 0.98
N GLY A 83 17.26 2.12 1.69
CA GLY A 83 16.13 1.35 2.23
C GLY A 83 15.95 1.48 3.74
N SER A 84 16.51 2.53 4.35
CA SER A 84 16.51 2.72 5.81
C SER A 84 15.12 3.01 6.36
N ASN A 85 14.86 2.55 7.60
CA ASN A 85 13.62 2.76 8.37
C ASN A 85 12.34 2.24 7.69
N MET A 86 12.48 1.32 6.74
CA MET A 86 11.35 0.65 6.11
C MET A 86 10.90 -0.59 6.91
N ASN A 87 9.83 -1.22 6.44
CA ASN A 87 9.32 -2.51 6.90
C ASN A 87 8.42 -2.47 8.15
N GLN A 88 7.83 -1.31 8.46
CA GLN A 88 6.91 -1.18 9.59
C GLN A 88 5.73 -2.16 9.54
N ARG A 89 5.27 -2.53 8.34
CA ARG A 89 4.23 -3.56 8.19
C ARG A 89 4.57 -4.89 8.87
N LYS A 90 5.84 -5.28 8.87
CA LYS A 90 6.27 -6.52 9.52
C LYS A 90 6.11 -6.38 11.03
N ASP A 91 6.53 -5.24 11.58
CA ASP A 91 6.43 -4.95 13.02
C ASP A 91 4.96 -4.83 13.45
N ILE A 92 4.10 -4.23 12.62
CA ILE A 92 2.66 -4.15 12.88
C ILE A 92 2.01 -5.54 12.87
N PHE A 93 2.35 -6.38 11.89
CA PHE A 93 1.79 -7.72 11.77
C PHE A 93 2.20 -8.60 12.96
N TYR A 94 3.48 -8.65 13.29
CA TYR A 94 4.00 -9.48 14.37
C TYR A 94 3.83 -8.89 15.78
N GLY A 95 3.54 -7.59 15.88
CA GLY A 95 3.18 -6.92 17.13
C GLY A 95 1.73 -7.23 17.52
N ASP A 96 0.82 -6.31 17.20
CA ASP A 96 -0.57 -6.42 17.67
C ASP A 96 -1.54 -6.98 16.63
N HIS A 97 -1.38 -6.64 15.35
CA HIS A 97 -2.42 -6.90 14.36
C HIS A 97 -2.65 -8.39 14.12
N GLY A 98 -1.59 -9.14 13.81
CA GLY A 98 -1.67 -10.58 13.57
C GLY A 98 -2.01 -11.36 14.84
N ALA A 99 -1.53 -10.90 16.00
CA ALA A 99 -1.86 -11.48 17.30
C ALA A 99 -3.35 -11.33 17.62
N LEU A 100 -3.92 -10.11 17.58
CA LEU A 100 -5.33 -9.86 17.87
C LEU A 100 -6.28 -10.60 16.91
N LEU A 101 -5.95 -10.66 15.61
CA LEU A 101 -6.74 -11.45 14.66
C LEU A 101 -6.65 -12.95 14.96
N THR A 102 -5.49 -13.43 15.42
CA THR A 102 -5.35 -14.81 15.88
C THR A 102 -6.12 -15.06 17.17
N ASP A 103 -6.18 -14.10 18.08
CA ASP A 103 -6.97 -14.20 19.31
C ASP A 103 -8.46 -14.35 19.02
N ILE A 104 -8.99 -13.57 18.08
CA ILE A 104 -10.39 -13.67 17.62
C ILE A 104 -10.67 -15.08 17.10
N ILE A 105 -9.82 -15.58 16.19
CA ILE A 105 -9.95 -16.91 15.60
C ILE A 105 -9.84 -18.00 16.68
N TYR A 106 -8.85 -17.91 17.56
CA TYR A 106 -8.61 -18.87 18.63
C TYR A 106 -9.79 -18.91 19.62
N LYS A 107 -10.29 -17.76 20.07
CA LYS A 107 -11.45 -17.67 20.98
C LYS A 107 -12.66 -18.39 20.39
N ILE A 108 -12.95 -18.16 19.11
CA ILE A 108 -14.05 -18.82 18.41
C ILE A 108 -13.81 -20.32 18.35
N ASP A 109 -12.60 -20.77 17.97
CA ASP A 109 -12.28 -22.19 17.80
C ASP A 109 -12.31 -23.01 19.10
N HIS A 110 -12.30 -22.34 20.25
CA HIS A 110 -12.39 -22.95 21.59
C HIS A 110 -13.76 -22.78 22.25
N MET A 111 -14.76 -22.21 21.56
CA MET A 111 -16.14 -22.22 22.05
C MET A 111 -16.77 -23.62 21.91
N PRO A 112 -17.85 -23.94 22.65
CA PRO A 112 -18.66 -25.12 22.36
C PRO A 112 -19.19 -25.11 20.92
N ALA A 113 -19.29 -26.27 20.27
CA ALA A 113 -19.63 -26.39 18.85
C ALA A 113 -20.91 -25.65 18.42
N GLU A 114 -21.95 -25.63 19.28
CA GLU A 114 -23.18 -24.90 19.00
C GLU A 114 -23.01 -23.38 19.04
N GLU A 115 -22.07 -22.88 19.84
CA GLU A 115 -21.75 -21.46 19.88
C GLU A 115 -20.86 -21.07 18.69
N GLN A 116 -19.88 -21.91 18.33
CA GLN A 116 -19.01 -21.68 17.16
C GLN A 116 -19.80 -21.38 15.88
N LYS A 117 -20.93 -22.08 15.67
CA LYS A 117 -21.80 -21.91 14.50
C LYS A 117 -22.30 -20.47 14.35
N LYS A 118 -22.41 -19.69 15.43
CA LYS A 118 -22.87 -18.28 15.40
C LYS A 118 -21.77 -17.31 14.99
N TYR A 119 -20.50 -17.74 14.93
CA TYR A 119 -19.34 -16.88 14.73
C TYR A 119 -18.61 -17.10 13.40
N VAL A 120 -19.21 -17.82 12.45
CA VAL A 120 -18.60 -18.06 11.13
C VAL A 120 -18.28 -16.74 10.43
N ASN A 121 -19.18 -15.76 10.51
CA ASN A 121 -19.01 -14.45 9.88
C ASN A 121 -17.83 -13.66 10.48
N ILE A 122 -17.71 -13.61 11.81
CA ILE A 122 -16.62 -12.89 12.50
C ILE A 122 -15.28 -13.58 12.26
N LYS A 123 -15.22 -14.92 12.37
CA LYS A 123 -14.01 -15.71 12.07
C LYS A 123 -13.55 -15.47 10.63
N SER A 124 -14.49 -15.39 9.69
CA SER A 124 -14.22 -15.12 8.29
C SER A 124 -13.60 -13.75 8.07
N ILE A 125 -14.16 -12.70 8.69
CA ILE A 125 -13.60 -11.33 8.64
C ILE A 125 -12.17 -11.32 9.18
N ALA A 126 -11.94 -11.91 10.36
CA ALA A 126 -10.61 -11.96 10.97
C ALA A 126 -9.59 -12.72 10.09
N THR A 127 -10.02 -13.81 9.47
CA THR A 127 -9.19 -14.62 8.57
C THR A 127 -8.82 -13.85 7.30
N ILE A 128 -9.78 -13.16 6.66
CA ILE A 128 -9.52 -12.35 5.45
C ILE A 128 -8.51 -11.24 5.78
N LEU A 129 -8.69 -10.53 6.90
CA LEU A 129 -7.78 -9.47 7.35
C LEU A 129 -6.38 -10.02 7.61
N LYS A 130 -6.28 -11.17 8.28
CA LYS A 130 -4.99 -11.81 8.60
C LYS A 130 -4.26 -12.25 7.34
N VAL A 131 -4.97 -12.87 6.39
CA VAL A 131 -4.42 -13.28 5.09
C VAL A 131 -3.95 -12.08 4.29
N TYR A 132 -4.78 -11.05 4.14
CA TYR A 132 -4.42 -9.85 3.40
C TYR A 132 -3.14 -9.21 3.97
N TYR A 133 -3.08 -9.03 5.29
CA TYR A 133 -1.93 -8.37 5.91
C TYR A 133 -0.67 -9.24 5.86
N ALA A 134 -0.80 -10.55 6.03
CA ALA A 134 0.34 -11.47 5.86
C ALA A 134 0.86 -11.44 4.41
N TRP A 135 -0.05 -11.45 3.42
CA TRP A 135 0.31 -11.25 2.01
C TRP A 135 1.04 -9.93 1.80
N TYR A 136 0.53 -8.84 2.37
CA TYR A 136 1.14 -7.50 2.29
C TYR A 136 2.57 -7.43 2.86
N VAL A 137 2.87 -8.23 3.91
CA VAL A 137 4.23 -8.39 4.47
C VAL A 137 5.09 -9.26 3.54
N THR A 138 4.63 -10.47 3.17
CA THR A 138 5.45 -11.35 2.32
C THR A 138 5.73 -10.73 0.94
N ASP A 139 4.82 -9.90 0.38
CA ASP A 139 4.98 -9.24 -0.93
C ASP A 139 6.25 -8.37 -1.04
N VAL A 140 6.93 -8.10 0.09
CA VAL A 140 8.21 -7.38 0.16
C VAL A 140 9.29 -8.09 0.97
N ASN A 141 8.93 -9.03 1.86
CA ASN A 141 9.89 -9.76 2.71
C ASN A 141 10.24 -11.18 2.25
N GLY A 142 9.43 -11.82 1.40
CA GLY A 142 9.61 -13.23 1.07
C GLY A 142 9.11 -14.16 2.17
N SER A 143 9.87 -15.21 2.47
CA SER A 143 9.52 -16.22 3.48
C SER A 143 9.24 -15.60 4.85
N MET A 144 8.21 -16.10 5.55
CA MET A 144 7.81 -15.60 6.87
C MET A 144 7.13 -16.71 7.67
N ALA A 145 7.16 -16.62 9.01
CA ALA A 145 6.39 -17.51 9.88
C ALA A 145 4.92 -17.10 9.91
N TYR A 146 4.01 -18.00 9.54
CA TYR A 146 2.59 -17.67 9.45
C TYR A 146 1.67 -18.69 10.13
N THR A 147 1.74 -19.98 9.77
CA THR A 147 0.74 -20.96 10.25
C THR A 147 0.93 -21.31 11.73
N GLU A 148 2.17 -21.33 12.22
CA GLU A 148 2.49 -21.55 13.63
C GLU A 148 2.65 -20.24 14.44
N ALA A 149 2.56 -19.08 13.79
CA ALA A 149 2.76 -17.80 14.44
C ALA A 149 1.63 -17.49 15.45
N PHE A 150 1.97 -16.69 16.47
CA PHE A 150 1.05 -16.20 17.52
C PHE A 150 0.47 -17.28 18.45
N GLN A 151 0.97 -18.52 18.42
CA GLN A 151 0.43 -19.62 19.23
C GLN A 151 1.04 -19.75 20.63
N ALA A 152 2.19 -19.11 20.90
CA ALA A 152 2.94 -19.27 22.14
C ALA A 152 2.10 -19.01 23.41
N ARG A 153 1.25 -17.98 23.38
CA ARG A 153 0.38 -17.61 24.51
C ARG A 153 -0.71 -18.65 24.83
N TYR A 154 -0.96 -19.56 23.90
CA TYR A 154 -1.91 -20.66 24.03
C TYR A 154 -1.22 -22.00 24.33
N GLY A 155 0.06 -21.97 24.72
CA GLY A 155 0.87 -23.17 24.94
C GLY A 155 1.46 -23.76 23.64
N GLY A 156 1.36 -23.05 22.52
CA GLY A 156 1.98 -23.43 21.25
C GLY A 156 3.49 -23.15 21.19
N THR A 157 4.06 -23.36 20.00
CA THR A 157 5.50 -23.17 19.75
C THR A 157 5.93 -21.71 19.91
N GLN A 158 7.11 -21.49 20.51
CA GLN A 158 7.79 -20.20 20.54
C GLN A 158 8.81 -20.03 19.39
N THR A 159 9.03 -21.10 18.63
CA THR A 159 9.93 -21.13 17.47
C THR A 159 9.16 -21.55 16.22
N PRO A 160 8.18 -20.73 15.78
CA PRO A 160 7.36 -21.08 14.63
C PRO A 160 8.23 -21.26 13.39
N VAL A 161 7.93 -22.29 12.60
CA VAL A 161 8.58 -22.50 11.31
C VAL A 161 8.28 -21.35 10.36
N PHE A 162 9.17 -21.14 9.40
CA PHE A 162 9.00 -20.17 8.32
C PHE A 162 8.57 -20.91 7.06
N GLU A 163 7.41 -20.57 6.54
CA GLU A 163 6.99 -20.98 5.22
C GLU A 163 7.73 -20.19 4.14
N THR A 164 8.08 -20.88 3.06
CA THR A 164 8.52 -20.21 1.85
C THR A 164 7.42 -19.30 1.31
N GLN A 165 7.81 -18.27 0.58
CA GLN A 165 6.83 -17.44 -0.10
C GLN A 165 5.89 -18.27 -0.99
N GLU A 166 6.41 -19.23 -1.76
CA GLU A 166 5.59 -20.13 -2.57
C GLU A 166 4.52 -20.87 -1.74
N GLN A 167 4.90 -21.47 -0.62
CA GLN A 167 3.97 -22.14 0.29
C GLN A 167 2.92 -21.18 0.86
N LEU A 168 3.29 -19.93 1.14
CA LEU A 168 2.35 -18.93 1.65
C LEU A 168 1.25 -18.60 0.64
N TYR A 169 1.56 -18.53 -0.66
CA TYR A 169 0.53 -18.33 -1.69
C TYR A 169 -0.51 -19.45 -1.67
N ASP A 170 -0.09 -20.69 -1.44
CA ASP A 170 -0.96 -21.86 -1.35
C ASP A 170 -1.84 -21.81 -0.09
N VAL A 171 -1.24 -21.42 1.04
CA VAL A 171 -1.96 -21.24 2.29
C VAL A 171 -3.01 -20.13 2.18
N PHE A 172 -2.65 -18.99 1.59
CA PHE A 172 -3.57 -17.85 1.44
C PHE A 172 -4.73 -18.17 0.50
N ASP A 173 -4.47 -18.79 -0.66
CA ASP A 173 -5.54 -19.20 -1.57
C ASP A 173 -6.51 -20.18 -0.91
N LYS A 174 -5.97 -21.18 -0.19
CA LYS A 174 -6.78 -22.14 0.55
C LYS A 174 -7.64 -21.46 1.62
N GLN A 175 -7.04 -20.62 2.48
CA GLN A 175 -7.76 -19.95 3.56
C GLN A 175 -8.89 -19.05 3.03
N LEU A 176 -8.66 -18.29 1.97
CA LEU A 176 -9.68 -17.45 1.37
C LEU A 176 -10.77 -18.25 0.66
N ASN A 177 -10.43 -19.36 0.00
CA ASN A 177 -11.41 -20.28 -0.57
C ASN A 177 -12.29 -20.90 0.53
N ASP A 178 -11.68 -21.35 1.63
CA ASP A 178 -12.40 -21.95 2.75
C ASP A 178 -13.33 -20.94 3.41
N VAL A 179 -12.88 -19.68 3.56
CA VAL A 179 -13.73 -18.58 4.05
C VAL A 179 -14.93 -18.34 3.13
N TYR A 180 -14.73 -18.27 1.81
CA TYR A 180 -15.85 -18.12 0.87
C TYR A 180 -16.90 -19.22 1.06
N THR A 181 -16.45 -20.47 1.12
CA THR A 181 -17.33 -21.63 1.31
C THR A 181 -18.01 -21.61 2.68
N ALA A 182 -17.29 -21.26 3.75
CA ALA A 182 -17.83 -21.18 5.09
C ALA A 182 -18.96 -20.15 5.19
N ILE A 183 -18.77 -18.94 4.65
CA ILE A 183 -19.82 -17.91 4.59
C ILE A 183 -21.01 -18.42 3.77
N GLN A 184 -20.75 -19.05 2.63
CA GLN A 184 -21.79 -19.56 1.73
C GLN A 184 -22.66 -20.65 2.38
N SER A 185 -22.08 -21.47 3.24
CA SER A 185 -22.76 -22.61 3.88
C SER A 185 -23.32 -22.29 5.27
N ALA A 186 -22.94 -21.17 5.89
CA ALA A 186 -23.41 -20.80 7.22
C ALA A 186 -24.89 -20.40 7.23
N ASP A 187 -25.63 -20.85 8.24
CA ASP A 187 -26.96 -20.34 8.54
C ASP A 187 -26.85 -18.89 9.00
N GLN A 188 -27.25 -17.98 8.11
CA GLN A 188 -27.16 -16.54 8.34
C GLN A 188 -28.13 -16.04 9.41
N SER A 189 -29.17 -16.80 9.75
CA SER A 189 -30.16 -16.40 10.76
C SER A 189 -29.63 -16.43 12.19
N VAL A 190 -28.55 -17.17 12.43
CA VAL A 190 -27.93 -17.34 13.77
C VAL A 190 -26.60 -16.61 13.92
N GLN A 191 -26.09 -15.95 12.86
CA GLN A 191 -24.79 -15.30 12.90
C GLN A 191 -24.81 -14.04 13.78
N ILE A 192 -23.77 -13.88 14.59
CA ILE A 192 -23.49 -12.60 15.26
C ILE A 192 -23.05 -11.60 14.19
N ASN A 193 -23.75 -10.47 14.15
CA ASN A 193 -23.44 -9.37 13.26
C ASN A 193 -22.53 -8.36 13.99
N PRO A 194 -21.31 -8.08 13.51
CA PRO A 194 -20.42 -7.13 14.16
C PRO A 194 -20.91 -5.67 14.06
N GLY A 195 -21.81 -5.36 13.12
CA GLY A 195 -22.34 -4.01 12.93
C GLY A 195 -21.21 -2.99 12.70
N ASP A 196 -21.26 -1.86 13.39
CA ASP A 196 -20.27 -0.78 13.33
C ASP A 196 -18.86 -1.17 13.82
N LYS A 197 -18.70 -2.36 14.44
CA LYS A 197 -17.40 -2.90 14.81
C LYS A 197 -16.60 -3.40 13.59
N ASP A 198 -17.29 -3.70 12.50
CA ASP A 198 -16.68 -3.88 11.18
C ASP A 198 -16.57 -2.53 10.47
N LEU A 199 -15.35 -1.97 10.49
CA LEU A 199 -15.03 -0.66 9.92
C LEU A 199 -14.98 -0.63 8.37
N PHE A 200 -15.22 -1.76 7.70
CA PHE A 200 -15.21 -1.87 6.24
C PHE A 200 -16.62 -1.89 5.66
N PHE A 201 -17.48 -2.77 6.19
CA PHE A 201 -18.78 -3.06 5.59
C PHE A 201 -19.94 -3.02 6.59
N ASN A 202 -19.72 -2.55 7.82
CA ASN A 202 -20.72 -2.49 8.88
C ASN A 202 -21.43 -3.85 9.09
N GLY A 203 -20.70 -4.97 8.93
CA GLY A 203 -21.21 -6.32 9.11
C GLY A 203 -21.95 -6.91 7.91
N ASP A 204 -21.94 -6.25 6.74
CA ASP A 204 -22.45 -6.83 5.50
C ASP A 204 -21.53 -7.96 5.00
N ILE A 205 -21.82 -9.17 5.45
CA ILE A 205 -21.04 -10.37 5.13
C ILE A 205 -21.08 -10.72 3.63
N SER A 206 -22.09 -10.27 2.89
CA SER A 206 -22.16 -10.52 1.45
C SER A 206 -21.00 -9.85 0.72
N LYS A 207 -20.57 -8.67 1.19
CA LYS A 207 -19.38 -7.97 0.69
C LYS A 207 -18.10 -8.68 1.09
N TRP A 208 -17.98 -9.15 2.33
CA TRP A 208 -16.83 -9.95 2.76
C TRP A 208 -16.67 -11.25 1.97
N LYS A 209 -17.78 -11.93 1.62
CA LYS A 209 -17.75 -13.12 0.75
C LYS A 209 -17.13 -12.79 -0.62
N ARG A 210 -17.56 -11.68 -1.24
CA ARG A 210 -17.01 -11.19 -2.51
C ARG A 210 -15.55 -10.79 -2.40
N VAL A 211 -15.16 -10.15 -1.29
CA VAL A 211 -13.76 -9.80 -0.99
C VAL A 211 -12.90 -11.05 -0.85
N ALA A 212 -13.34 -12.07 -0.11
CA ALA A 212 -12.61 -13.32 0.05
C ALA A 212 -12.28 -13.94 -1.32
N ASN A 213 -13.27 -14.01 -2.22
CA ASN A 213 -13.07 -14.55 -3.55
C ASN A 213 -12.17 -13.66 -4.44
N SER A 214 -12.43 -12.35 -4.46
CA SER A 214 -11.69 -11.41 -5.32
C SER A 214 -10.24 -11.22 -4.89
N LEU A 215 -9.97 -11.28 -3.58
CA LEU A 215 -8.62 -11.18 -3.03
C LEU A 215 -7.74 -12.36 -3.47
N ARG A 216 -8.31 -13.56 -3.69
CA ARG A 216 -7.56 -14.70 -4.24
C ARG A 216 -6.94 -14.35 -5.60
N LEU A 217 -7.70 -13.69 -6.48
CA LEU A 217 -7.20 -13.28 -7.79
C LEU A 217 -6.12 -12.19 -7.67
N LYS A 218 -6.32 -11.21 -6.77
CA LYS A 218 -5.31 -10.17 -6.50
C LYS A 218 -3.99 -10.77 -6.02
N ILE A 219 -4.04 -11.70 -5.06
CA ILE A 219 -2.86 -12.43 -4.57
C ILE A 219 -2.26 -13.23 -5.74
N ALA A 220 -3.05 -14.09 -6.38
CA ALA A 220 -2.59 -14.94 -7.48
C ALA A 220 -1.95 -14.16 -8.65
N SER A 221 -2.30 -12.88 -8.85
CA SER A 221 -1.67 -12.03 -9.88
C SER A 221 -0.15 -11.99 -9.78
N ARG A 222 0.42 -12.12 -8.57
CA ARG A 222 1.88 -12.17 -8.34
C ARG A 222 2.53 -13.45 -8.86
N LEU A 223 1.75 -14.52 -9.07
CA LEU A 223 2.23 -15.77 -9.66
C LEU A 223 2.45 -15.68 -11.17
N MET A 224 2.08 -14.58 -11.83
CA MET A 224 2.08 -14.46 -13.29
C MET A 224 3.38 -14.92 -13.98
N LYS A 225 4.55 -14.66 -13.38
CA LYS A 225 5.86 -15.10 -13.92
C LYS A 225 6.38 -16.41 -13.32
N ARG A 226 5.92 -16.79 -12.13
CA ARG A 226 6.39 -18.00 -11.42
C ARG A 226 5.56 -19.22 -11.79
N ASN A 227 4.25 -19.08 -11.78
CA ASN A 227 3.30 -20.15 -12.03
C ASN A 227 2.00 -19.60 -12.68
N PRO A 228 2.05 -19.23 -13.98
CA PRO A 228 0.88 -18.74 -14.69
C PRO A 228 -0.27 -19.76 -14.75
N ALA A 229 0.05 -21.06 -14.78
CA ALA A 229 -0.98 -22.12 -14.77
C ALA A 229 -1.81 -22.12 -13.48
N LYS A 230 -1.15 -21.94 -12.32
CA LYS A 230 -1.84 -21.81 -11.03
C LYS A 230 -2.68 -20.56 -10.95
N LEU A 231 -2.18 -19.42 -11.45
CA LEU A 231 -2.98 -18.20 -11.59
C LEU A 231 -4.24 -18.46 -12.41
N THR A 232 -4.13 -19.07 -13.60
CA THR A 232 -5.30 -19.39 -14.44
C THR A 232 -6.27 -20.34 -13.74
N ALA A 233 -5.79 -21.35 -13.01
CA ALA A 233 -6.64 -22.26 -12.26
C ALA A 233 -7.41 -21.56 -11.13
N ILE A 234 -6.74 -20.70 -10.34
CA ILE A 234 -7.39 -19.88 -9.31
C ILE A 234 -8.40 -18.94 -9.94
N ALA A 235 -8.03 -18.28 -11.04
CA ALA A 235 -8.91 -17.34 -11.73
C ALA A 235 -10.18 -18.01 -12.24
N ALA A 236 -10.09 -19.21 -12.83
CA ALA A 236 -11.27 -19.95 -13.28
C ALA A 236 -12.26 -20.24 -12.12
N GLN A 237 -11.75 -20.58 -10.93
CA GLN A 237 -12.58 -20.78 -9.74
C GLN A 237 -13.18 -19.48 -9.20
N VAL A 238 -12.41 -18.39 -9.23
CA VAL A 238 -12.87 -17.07 -8.77
C VAL A 238 -14.01 -16.58 -9.66
N LEU A 239 -13.88 -16.70 -10.97
CA LEU A 239 -14.87 -16.27 -11.96
C LEU A 239 -16.17 -17.09 -11.94
N SER A 240 -16.18 -18.26 -11.30
CA SER A 240 -17.38 -19.10 -11.17
C SER A 240 -18.21 -18.79 -9.91
N ARG A 241 -17.87 -17.72 -9.19
CA ARG A 241 -18.37 -17.39 -7.85
C ARG A 241 -18.64 -15.88 -7.72
N ASP A 242 -19.23 -15.47 -6.61
CA ASP A 242 -19.51 -14.04 -6.37
C ASP A 242 -18.20 -13.25 -6.22
N GLU A 243 -18.08 -12.14 -6.96
CA GLU A 243 -16.92 -11.25 -7.00
C GLU A 243 -17.30 -9.81 -6.61
N ILE A 244 -16.31 -8.95 -6.38
CA ILE A 244 -16.56 -7.50 -6.28
C ILE A 244 -17.08 -7.03 -7.65
N SER A 245 -18.26 -6.42 -7.66
CA SER A 245 -19.00 -6.11 -8.90
C SER A 245 -19.38 -4.63 -9.04
N SER A 246 -19.06 -3.79 -8.07
CA SER A 246 -19.32 -2.34 -8.10
C SER A 246 -18.47 -1.60 -7.07
N THR A 247 -18.37 -0.28 -7.21
CA THR A 247 -17.66 0.58 -6.26
C THR A 247 -18.20 0.46 -4.83
N ALA A 248 -19.51 0.19 -4.65
CA ALA A 248 -20.16 0.00 -3.35
C ALA A 248 -19.73 -1.28 -2.58
N SER A 249 -19.08 -2.23 -3.27
CA SER A 249 -18.52 -3.46 -2.68
C SER A 249 -17.00 -3.40 -2.54
N SER A 250 -16.37 -2.24 -2.76
CA SER A 250 -14.92 -2.08 -2.66
C SER A 250 -14.43 -2.30 -1.23
N PHE A 251 -13.37 -3.09 -1.08
CA PHE A 251 -12.69 -3.27 0.20
C PHE A 251 -11.85 -2.02 0.49
N LEU A 252 -12.41 -1.13 1.30
CA LEU A 252 -11.79 0.12 1.73
C LEU A 252 -12.06 0.32 3.22
N LEU A 253 -11.04 0.78 3.96
CA LEU A 253 -11.24 1.21 5.34
C LEU A 253 -11.70 2.66 5.33
N ARG A 254 -12.81 2.94 6.01
CA ARG A 254 -13.22 4.31 6.35
C ARG A 254 -12.91 4.54 7.83
N ALA A 255 -12.06 5.53 8.10
CA ALA A 255 -11.68 5.86 9.46
C ALA A 255 -11.80 7.37 9.70
N ARG A 256 -12.45 7.75 10.81
CA ARG A 256 -12.65 9.15 11.18
C ARG A 256 -11.55 9.61 12.11
N ARG A 257 -10.94 10.76 11.78
CA ARG A 257 -9.85 11.43 12.50
C ARG A 257 -8.62 10.56 12.73
N PHE A 258 -8.48 9.49 11.94
CA PHE A 258 -7.46 8.48 12.14
C PHE A 258 -6.05 8.95 11.73
N THR A 259 -5.97 9.95 10.85
CA THR A 259 -4.71 10.52 10.35
C THR A 259 -4.35 11.84 11.03
N GLU A 260 -5.07 12.20 12.11
CA GLU A 260 -4.87 13.46 12.83
C GLU A 260 -3.52 13.52 13.55
N HIS A 261 -2.96 12.38 13.92
CA HIS A 261 -1.68 12.23 14.59
C HIS A 261 -0.67 11.46 13.72
N GLY A 262 0.62 11.56 14.07
CA GLY A 262 1.69 10.87 13.34
C GLY A 262 2.03 11.49 11.99
N ASN A 263 2.63 10.69 11.11
CA ASN A 263 3.30 11.16 9.89
C ASN A 263 2.52 10.87 8.59
N PHE A 264 1.18 10.91 8.63
CA PHE A 264 0.35 10.71 7.42
C PHE A 264 0.38 11.87 6.43
N ASN A 265 0.86 13.05 6.84
CA ASN A 265 0.84 14.23 6.00
C ASN A 265 2.02 14.23 5.00
N PRO A 266 1.78 14.28 3.68
CA PRO A 266 2.85 14.31 2.66
C PRO A 266 3.46 15.71 2.48
N VAL A 267 3.49 16.55 3.52
CA VAL A 267 4.09 17.89 3.45
C VAL A 267 5.55 17.78 3.04
N GLY A 268 5.95 18.62 2.10
CA GLY A 268 7.31 18.59 1.52
C GLY A 268 7.44 17.59 0.36
N MET A 269 6.35 16.97 -0.07
CA MET A 269 6.28 16.19 -1.31
C MET A 269 5.57 16.97 -2.41
N SER A 270 6.03 16.78 -3.64
CA SER A 270 5.60 17.42 -4.86
C SER A 270 5.20 16.40 -5.92
N ALA A 271 4.37 16.82 -6.86
CA ALA A 271 3.98 16.02 -8.00
C ALA A 271 5.21 15.67 -8.86
N SER A 272 5.27 14.47 -9.42
CA SER A 272 6.34 14.08 -10.35
C SER A 272 6.00 14.49 -11.79
N LYS A 273 7.01 14.84 -12.56
CA LYS A 273 6.87 15.24 -13.97
C LYS A 273 6.19 14.16 -14.82
N PRO A 274 6.64 12.88 -14.82
CA PRO A 274 5.99 11.82 -15.61
C PRO A 274 4.48 11.71 -15.41
N MET A 275 4.04 11.79 -14.15
CA MET A 275 2.63 11.61 -13.82
C MET A 275 1.80 12.83 -14.23
N VAL A 276 2.28 14.05 -13.94
CA VAL A 276 1.56 15.29 -14.27
C VAL A 276 1.51 15.53 -15.78
N ASP A 277 2.59 15.25 -16.50
CA ASP A 277 2.63 15.43 -17.96
C ASP A 277 1.59 14.51 -18.62
N PHE A 278 1.59 13.22 -18.29
CA PHE A 278 0.61 12.27 -18.82
C PHE A 278 -0.83 12.68 -18.49
N MET A 279 -1.08 13.12 -17.25
CA MET A 279 -2.42 13.56 -16.83
C MET A 279 -2.88 14.84 -17.55
N ASN A 280 -1.98 15.81 -17.77
CA ASN A 280 -2.29 17.04 -18.51
C ASN A 280 -2.57 16.75 -19.98
N GLU A 281 -1.69 15.99 -20.65
CA GLU A 281 -1.81 15.63 -22.06
C GLU A 281 -3.13 14.90 -22.36
N ASN A 282 -3.60 14.09 -21.42
CA ASN A 282 -4.81 13.29 -21.56
C ASN A 282 -6.01 13.87 -20.80
N LYS A 283 -5.93 15.13 -20.33
CA LYS A 283 -7.01 15.81 -19.60
C LYS A 283 -7.62 14.96 -18.48
N ASP A 284 -6.78 14.25 -17.73
CA ASP A 284 -7.20 13.29 -16.72
C ASP A 284 -7.96 14.01 -15.59
N PRO A 285 -9.24 13.66 -15.34
CA PRO A 285 -10.05 14.38 -14.37
C PRO A 285 -9.55 14.23 -12.93
N ARG A 286 -8.70 13.22 -12.64
CA ARG A 286 -8.15 12.98 -11.30
C ARG A 286 -7.05 13.97 -10.93
N ILE A 287 -6.52 14.77 -11.87
CA ILE A 287 -5.34 15.62 -11.62
C ILE A 287 -5.56 16.61 -10.45
N SER A 288 -6.75 17.20 -10.36
CA SER A 288 -7.12 18.14 -9.29
C SER A 288 -7.37 17.48 -7.92
N ILE A 289 -7.57 16.16 -7.93
CA ILE A 289 -7.71 15.34 -6.72
C ILE A 289 -6.34 14.85 -6.25
N PHE A 290 -5.40 14.62 -7.17
CA PHE A 290 -4.05 14.13 -6.83
C PHE A 290 -3.13 15.26 -6.42
N PHE A 291 -3.24 16.42 -7.06
CA PHE A 291 -2.30 17.52 -6.93
C PHE A 291 -2.99 18.86 -6.69
N GLN A 292 -2.30 19.73 -5.98
CA GLN A 292 -2.70 21.12 -5.80
C GLN A 292 -2.28 21.93 -7.03
N GLN A 293 -3.08 22.94 -7.38
CA GLN A 293 -2.64 23.93 -8.33
C GLN A 293 -1.41 24.68 -7.77
N ASN A 294 -0.43 24.96 -8.63
CA ASN A 294 0.75 25.73 -8.25
C ASN A 294 0.44 27.22 -8.06
N ASP A 295 1.43 28.00 -7.64
CA ASP A 295 1.28 29.43 -7.33
C ASP A 295 1.20 30.31 -8.58
N TYR A 296 1.39 29.76 -9.78
CA TYR A 296 1.50 30.50 -11.04
C TYR A 296 0.12 30.73 -11.67
N SER A 297 -0.82 31.26 -10.88
CA SER A 297 -2.07 31.81 -11.42
C SER A 297 -1.78 32.97 -12.37
N GLN A 298 -2.70 33.27 -13.29
CA GLN A 298 -2.55 34.43 -14.19
C GLN A 298 -2.29 35.74 -13.43
N GLU A 299 -2.94 35.93 -12.28
CA GLU A 299 -2.73 37.08 -11.40
C GLU A 299 -1.30 37.13 -10.87
N ASN A 300 -0.77 36.01 -10.38
CA ASN A 300 0.58 35.95 -9.83
C ASN A 300 1.65 36.07 -10.93
N ILE A 301 1.40 35.51 -12.13
CA ILE A 301 2.24 35.75 -13.31
C ILE A 301 2.29 37.25 -13.62
N ASN A 302 1.14 37.94 -13.67
CA ASN A 302 1.09 39.38 -13.95
C ASN A 302 1.88 40.18 -12.89
N LYS A 303 1.75 39.84 -11.60
CA LYS A 303 2.55 40.46 -10.52
C LYS A 303 4.05 40.26 -10.71
N LEU A 304 4.47 39.05 -11.03
CA LEU A 304 5.87 38.71 -11.24
C LEU A 304 6.45 39.38 -12.50
N VAL A 305 5.67 39.47 -13.58
CA VAL A 305 6.04 40.18 -14.81
C VAL A 305 6.17 41.68 -14.55
N ALA A 306 5.21 42.30 -13.88
CA ALA A 306 5.27 43.73 -13.53
C ALA A 306 6.48 44.06 -12.64
N ALA A 307 6.90 43.12 -11.78
CA ALA A 307 8.08 43.25 -10.95
C ALA A 307 9.41 42.88 -11.66
N GLY A 308 9.39 42.58 -12.96
CA GLY A 308 10.58 42.17 -13.73
C GLY A 308 11.17 40.83 -13.31
N LYS A 309 10.41 39.99 -12.58
CA LYS A 309 10.83 38.66 -12.09
C LYS A 309 10.46 37.53 -13.04
N MET A 310 9.68 37.81 -14.09
CA MET A 310 9.19 36.84 -15.06
C MET A 310 8.99 37.48 -16.45
N LYS A 311 9.11 36.68 -17.51
CA LYS A 311 8.81 37.11 -18.88
C LYS A 311 7.29 37.07 -19.12
N ALA A 312 6.77 38.03 -19.90
CA ALA A 312 5.35 38.11 -20.24
C ALA A 312 4.81 36.94 -21.08
N THR A 313 5.69 36.14 -21.69
CA THR A 313 5.35 34.99 -22.54
C THR A 313 5.08 33.70 -21.77
N MET A 314 5.10 33.72 -20.44
CA MET A 314 4.89 32.52 -19.63
C MET A 314 3.43 32.09 -19.63
N GLU A 315 3.19 30.82 -19.96
CA GLU A 315 1.86 30.22 -19.94
C GLU A 315 1.39 29.92 -18.51
N ASN A 316 0.08 30.05 -18.29
CA ASN A 316 -0.60 29.73 -17.05
C ASN A 316 -0.83 28.21 -16.91
N GLN A 317 0.26 27.45 -16.75
CA GLN A 317 0.19 26.01 -16.48
C GLN A 317 0.06 25.77 -14.97
N ARG A 318 -1.14 25.40 -14.51
CA ARG A 318 -1.45 25.25 -13.07
C ARG A 318 -1.04 23.93 -12.45
N TYR A 319 -0.79 22.90 -13.26
CA TYR A 319 -0.28 21.61 -12.80
C TYR A 319 1.05 21.31 -13.48
N VAL A 320 2.11 21.27 -12.68
CA VAL A 320 3.47 21.00 -13.16
C VAL A 320 4.16 20.05 -12.19
N GLY A 321 4.69 18.95 -12.71
CA GLY A 321 5.47 17.99 -11.93
C GLY A 321 6.96 18.33 -11.91
N GLY A 322 7.64 17.98 -10.82
CA GLY A 322 9.08 18.13 -10.67
C GLY A 322 9.85 16.96 -11.30
N PRO A 323 11.07 17.19 -11.81
CA PRO A 323 11.91 16.12 -12.34
C PRO A 323 12.31 15.15 -11.23
N VAL A 324 12.44 13.88 -11.58
CA VAL A 324 12.77 12.79 -10.65
C VAL A 324 14.29 12.63 -10.51
N SER A 325 15.03 12.89 -11.58
CA SER A 325 16.48 12.63 -11.59
C SER A 325 17.24 13.59 -10.68
N PRO A 326 18.12 13.11 -9.77
CA PRO A 326 18.89 13.95 -8.87
C PRO A 326 19.77 14.98 -9.58
N ASN A 327 20.32 14.64 -10.76
CA ASN A 327 21.13 15.57 -11.54
C ASN A 327 20.33 16.78 -12.06
N MET A 328 19.00 16.67 -12.15
CA MET A 328 18.07 17.75 -12.53
C MET A 328 17.73 18.67 -11.35
N VAL A 329 18.34 18.47 -10.18
CA VAL A 329 18.14 19.30 -8.98
C VAL A 329 19.20 20.41 -8.87
N SER A 330 20.35 20.25 -9.53
CA SER A 330 21.36 21.31 -9.60
C SER A 330 20.84 22.54 -10.37
N ALA A 331 21.16 23.74 -9.87
CA ALA A 331 20.74 25.01 -10.46
C ALA A 331 21.24 25.20 -11.91
N ASP A 332 22.27 24.45 -12.31
CA ASP A 332 22.93 24.58 -13.61
C ASP A 332 22.30 23.70 -14.70
N MET A 333 21.61 22.60 -14.36
CA MET A 333 21.13 21.61 -15.34
C MET A 333 19.60 21.59 -15.54
N SER A 334 18.82 22.18 -14.63
CA SER A 334 17.36 22.26 -14.77
C SER A 334 16.84 23.66 -14.44
N ARG A 335 17.34 24.69 -15.15
CA ARG A 335 16.81 26.06 -15.02
C ARG A 335 15.29 26.13 -15.17
N TYR A 336 14.67 25.19 -15.88
CA TYR A 336 13.23 25.11 -16.09
C TYR A 336 12.44 24.80 -14.80
N TYR A 337 13.00 24.03 -13.85
CA TYR A 337 12.28 23.59 -12.64
C TYR A 337 12.92 24.03 -11.32
N THR A 338 14.25 24.12 -11.21
CA THR A 338 14.93 24.49 -9.96
C THR A 338 15.05 26.00 -9.76
N SER A 339 14.96 26.78 -10.84
CA SER A 339 14.82 28.24 -10.78
C SER A 339 13.36 28.70 -10.81
N ALA A 340 12.37 27.80 -10.73
CA ALA A 340 10.95 28.13 -10.87
C ALA A 340 10.34 28.75 -9.59
N LYS A 341 11.11 28.85 -8.50
CA LYS A 341 10.73 29.66 -7.35
C LYS A 341 11.06 31.12 -7.59
N ARG A 342 10.09 32.00 -7.42
CA ARG A 342 10.28 33.45 -7.49
C ARG A 342 9.91 34.07 -6.16
N LEU A 343 10.85 34.82 -5.59
CA LEU A 343 10.60 35.63 -4.40
C LEU A 343 10.18 37.04 -4.83
N LEU A 344 9.01 37.47 -4.38
CA LEU A 344 8.54 38.85 -4.51
C LEU A 344 7.88 39.26 -3.19
N ASN A 345 8.38 40.34 -2.58
CA ASN A 345 7.85 40.90 -1.33
C ASN A 345 7.68 39.88 -0.19
N GLY A 346 8.64 38.98 -0.02
CA GLY A 346 8.61 37.95 1.03
C GLY A 346 7.74 36.72 0.69
N VAL A 347 7.05 36.70 -0.45
CA VAL A 347 6.25 35.56 -0.91
C VAL A 347 7.05 34.75 -1.93
N ASN A 348 7.18 33.44 -1.68
CA ASN A 348 7.74 32.49 -2.63
C ASN A 348 6.63 31.92 -3.50
N TYR A 349 6.71 32.17 -4.80
CA TYR A 349 5.84 31.59 -5.82
C TYR A 349 6.54 30.36 -6.40
N ASP A 350 5.94 29.18 -6.26
CA ASP A 350 6.45 27.92 -6.79
C ASP A 350 5.64 27.47 -8.01
N THR A 351 6.33 26.96 -9.02
CA THR A 351 5.71 26.38 -10.22
C THR A 351 5.36 24.91 -10.01
N ILE A 352 6.05 24.20 -9.11
CA ILE A 352 5.83 22.77 -8.93
C ILE A 352 4.59 22.54 -8.06
N SER A 353 3.66 21.75 -8.58
CA SER A 353 2.47 21.33 -7.85
C SER A 353 2.83 20.44 -6.67
N ARG A 354 2.15 20.67 -5.53
CA ARG A 354 2.22 19.80 -4.35
C ARG A 354 1.21 18.68 -4.47
N LEU A 355 1.38 17.63 -3.66
CA LEU A 355 0.31 16.64 -3.48
C LEU A 355 -0.91 17.30 -2.86
N GLN A 356 -2.09 16.79 -3.20
CA GLN A 356 -3.32 17.20 -2.55
C GLN A 356 -3.39 16.62 -1.13
N TYR A 357 -2.99 17.40 -0.14
CA TYR A 357 -2.81 16.87 1.21
C TYR A 357 -4.07 16.27 1.82
N ARG A 358 -5.27 16.78 1.50
CA ARG A 358 -6.52 16.30 2.08
C ARG A 358 -6.87 14.86 1.72
N ILE A 359 -6.45 14.34 0.56
CA ILE A 359 -6.68 12.91 0.27
C ILE A 359 -5.78 11.99 1.12
N TRP A 360 -4.73 12.52 1.76
CA TRP A 360 -3.80 11.76 2.62
C TRP A 360 -4.04 12.01 4.11
N ARG A 361 -4.36 13.25 4.47
CA ARG A 361 -4.67 13.70 5.83
C ARG A 361 -5.87 14.65 5.77
N PRO A 362 -7.11 14.12 5.71
CA PRO A 362 -8.34 14.89 5.60
C PRO A 362 -8.64 15.80 6.80
N GLU A 363 -7.85 15.79 7.87
CA GLU A 363 -7.94 16.75 8.98
C GLU A 363 -7.28 18.09 8.65
N ASN A 364 -6.46 18.18 7.59
CA ASN A 364 -5.72 19.39 7.28
C ASN A 364 -6.66 20.58 7.00
N THR A 365 -6.48 21.65 7.78
CA THR A 365 -7.10 22.95 7.53
C THR A 365 -6.42 23.61 6.34
N SER A 366 -7.23 24.07 5.40
CA SER A 366 -6.77 24.75 4.18
C SER A 366 -7.77 25.82 3.82
N LYS A 367 -7.29 27.02 3.47
CA LYS A 367 -8.09 28.21 3.15
C LYS A 367 -9.17 28.53 4.20
N GLY A 368 -8.87 28.34 5.48
CA GLY A 368 -9.80 28.58 6.59
C GLY A 368 -10.90 27.53 6.76
N ILE A 369 -10.94 26.49 5.93
CA ILE A 369 -11.88 25.37 6.03
C ILE A 369 -11.21 24.25 6.83
N ILE A 370 -11.86 23.81 7.91
CA ILE A 370 -11.43 22.66 8.70
C ILE A 370 -11.79 21.39 7.93
N GLY A 371 -10.82 20.48 7.78
CA GLY A 371 -11.04 19.20 7.11
C GLY A 371 -11.94 18.25 7.91
N THR A 372 -12.53 17.25 7.26
CA THR A 372 -13.50 16.32 7.86
C THR A 372 -12.87 15.29 8.81
N GLY A 373 -11.61 14.96 8.56
CA GLY A 373 -10.94 13.79 9.13
C GLY A 373 -11.46 12.45 8.60
N ASN A 374 -12.31 12.40 7.57
CA ASN A 374 -12.79 11.12 7.03
C ASN A 374 -11.76 10.55 6.05
N ALA A 375 -10.86 9.71 6.57
CA ALA A 375 -9.82 9.06 5.79
C ALA A 375 -10.34 7.78 5.14
N ILE A 376 -9.97 7.59 3.88
CA ILE A 376 -10.28 6.41 3.09
C ILE A 376 -8.99 5.72 2.69
N PHE A 377 -8.85 4.45 3.09
CA PHE A 377 -7.72 3.59 2.74
C PHE A 377 -8.20 2.49 1.80
N PRO A 378 -7.99 2.63 0.48
CA PRO A 378 -8.32 1.55 -0.46
C PRO A 378 -7.40 0.34 -0.25
N ILE A 379 -7.97 -0.87 -0.36
CA ILE A 379 -7.24 -2.14 -0.24
C ILE A 379 -7.45 -3.02 -1.47
N LEU A 380 -8.70 -3.23 -1.87
CA LEU A 380 -9.09 -3.90 -3.10
C LEU A 380 -10.39 -3.28 -3.60
N THR A 381 -10.25 -2.29 -4.47
CA THR A 381 -11.40 -1.57 -5.04
C THR A 381 -11.97 -2.30 -6.25
N TYR A 382 -13.19 -1.92 -6.66
CA TYR A 382 -13.73 -2.40 -7.93
C TYR A 382 -12.90 -1.97 -9.15
N ALA A 383 -12.22 -0.81 -9.05
CA ALA A 383 -11.28 -0.37 -10.09
C ALA A 383 -10.06 -1.29 -10.18
N ASP A 384 -9.45 -1.62 -9.02
CA ASP A 384 -8.33 -2.55 -8.92
C ASP A 384 -8.70 -3.88 -9.58
N TYR A 385 -9.89 -4.38 -9.25
CA TYR A 385 -10.37 -5.68 -9.69
C TYR A 385 -10.69 -5.71 -11.19
N SER A 386 -11.34 -4.66 -11.71
CA SER A 386 -11.70 -4.55 -13.12
C SER A 386 -10.46 -4.40 -14.00
N LEU A 387 -9.50 -3.57 -13.59
CA LEU A 387 -8.23 -3.38 -14.33
C LEU A 387 -7.37 -4.65 -14.29
N LEU A 388 -7.30 -5.35 -13.15
CA LEU A 388 -6.63 -6.64 -13.07
C LEU A 388 -7.26 -7.67 -14.01
N LYS A 389 -8.60 -7.76 -14.06
CA LYS A 389 -9.29 -8.65 -15.01
C LYS A 389 -9.03 -8.23 -16.45
N ALA A 390 -9.00 -6.93 -16.75
CA ALA A 390 -8.64 -6.42 -18.07
C ALA A 390 -7.23 -6.89 -18.46
N GLU A 391 -6.26 -6.77 -17.56
CA GLU A 391 -4.89 -7.23 -17.78
C GLU A 391 -4.85 -8.74 -18.06
N LEU A 392 -5.49 -9.54 -17.21
CA LEU A 392 -5.50 -10.99 -17.36
C LEU A 392 -6.19 -11.43 -18.66
N THR A 393 -7.23 -10.72 -19.10
CA THR A 393 -7.92 -10.97 -20.37
C THR A 393 -7.04 -10.59 -21.55
N ALA A 394 -6.37 -9.43 -21.49
CA ALA A 394 -5.41 -8.99 -22.52
C ALA A 394 -4.23 -9.96 -22.68
N ARG A 395 -3.88 -10.70 -21.62
CA ARG A 395 -2.86 -11.76 -21.62
C ARG A 395 -3.41 -13.14 -22.03
N ASN A 396 -4.69 -13.26 -22.33
CA ASN A 396 -5.39 -14.53 -22.59
C ASN A 396 -5.31 -15.54 -21.42
N LEU A 397 -5.19 -15.05 -20.18
CA LEU A 397 -5.14 -15.90 -18.98
C LEU A 397 -6.53 -16.22 -18.43
N ILE A 398 -7.53 -15.39 -18.76
CA ILE A 398 -8.93 -15.56 -18.41
C ILE A 398 -9.82 -15.15 -19.60
N PRO A 399 -11.07 -15.65 -19.68
CA PRO A 399 -12.04 -15.15 -20.65
C PRO A 399 -12.58 -13.77 -20.23
N GLY A 400 -13.01 -12.97 -21.21
CA GLY A 400 -13.66 -11.68 -20.97
C GLY A 400 -13.57 -10.75 -22.16
N ASN A 401 -14.21 -9.57 -22.04
CA ASN A 401 -14.00 -8.47 -22.96
C ASN A 401 -13.01 -7.47 -22.33
N THR A 402 -11.77 -7.45 -22.84
CA THR A 402 -10.70 -6.57 -22.36
C THR A 402 -11.09 -5.10 -22.39
N LYS A 403 -11.75 -4.64 -23.46
CA LYS A 403 -12.15 -3.23 -23.61
C LYS A 403 -13.14 -2.83 -22.53
N ASP A 404 -14.17 -3.66 -22.32
CA ASP A 404 -15.23 -3.34 -21.35
C ASP A 404 -14.67 -3.30 -19.93
N LEU A 405 -13.80 -4.26 -19.57
CA LEU A 405 -13.14 -4.30 -18.26
C LEU A 405 -12.21 -3.10 -18.05
N TYR A 406 -11.47 -2.69 -19.08
CA TYR A 406 -10.61 -1.51 -19.06
C TYR A 406 -11.42 -0.22 -18.84
N GLU A 407 -12.49 -0.01 -19.60
CA GLU A 407 -13.35 1.17 -19.48
C GLU A 407 -14.10 1.21 -18.13
N GLN A 408 -14.57 0.05 -17.65
CA GLN A 408 -15.15 -0.09 -16.31
C GLN A 408 -14.13 0.24 -15.21
N GLY A 409 -12.89 -0.23 -15.35
CA GLY A 409 -11.81 0.04 -14.42
C GLY A 409 -11.46 1.52 -14.32
N ILE A 410 -11.36 2.21 -15.45
CA ILE A 410 -11.13 3.67 -15.49
C ILE A 410 -12.28 4.40 -14.81
N ARG A 411 -13.53 4.09 -15.18
CA ARG A 411 -14.72 4.71 -14.59
C ARG A 411 -14.75 4.53 -13.08
N ALA A 412 -14.57 3.29 -12.62
CA ALA A 412 -14.55 2.97 -11.19
C ALA A 412 -13.39 3.68 -10.45
N SER A 413 -12.23 3.85 -11.09
CA SER A 413 -11.11 4.59 -10.51
C SER A 413 -11.46 6.06 -10.29
N ILE A 414 -12.03 6.71 -11.31
CA ILE A 414 -12.45 8.12 -11.23
C ILE A 414 -13.56 8.29 -10.18
N GLU A 415 -14.56 7.40 -10.16
CA GLU A 415 -15.63 7.41 -9.15
C GLU A 415 -15.10 7.21 -7.72
N THR A 416 -14.13 6.31 -7.55
CA THR A 416 -13.48 6.08 -6.26
C THR A 416 -12.74 7.33 -5.77
N TYR A 417 -12.00 8.01 -6.66
CA TYR A 417 -11.30 9.25 -6.29
C TYR A 417 -12.26 10.43 -6.09
N ASN A 418 -13.37 10.52 -6.83
CA ASN A 418 -14.45 11.45 -6.55
C ASN A 418 -15.00 11.25 -5.12
N TYR A 419 -15.24 9.99 -4.73
CA TYR A 419 -15.70 9.66 -3.39
C TYR A 419 -14.68 10.07 -2.32
N ILE A 420 -13.40 9.73 -2.50
CA ILE A 420 -12.32 10.12 -1.58
C ILE A 420 -12.23 11.65 -1.45
N ALA A 421 -12.27 12.36 -2.59
CA ALA A 421 -12.17 13.81 -2.60
C ALA A 421 -13.35 14.49 -1.89
N LYS A 422 -14.55 13.93 -2.05
CA LYS A 422 -15.76 14.38 -1.36
C LYS A 422 -15.68 14.13 0.15
N GLU A 423 -15.31 12.93 0.58
CA GLU A 423 -15.16 12.61 2.00
C GLU A 423 -14.10 13.51 2.67
N ALA A 424 -13.00 13.79 1.98
CA ALA A 424 -11.90 14.59 2.48
C ALA A 424 -12.11 16.11 2.37
N LEU A 425 -13.17 16.57 1.68
CA LEU A 425 -13.38 17.97 1.29
C LEU A 425 -12.14 18.57 0.61
N VAL A 426 -11.63 17.92 -0.45
CA VAL A 426 -10.46 18.40 -1.19
C VAL A 426 -10.60 19.87 -1.65
N ASP A 427 -9.50 20.61 -1.69
CA ASP A 427 -9.48 21.99 -2.17
C ASP A 427 -9.44 22.08 -3.70
N ASP A 428 -10.14 23.05 -4.28
CA ASP A 428 -10.08 23.45 -5.70
C ASP A 428 -10.19 22.30 -6.73
N TYR A 429 -10.88 21.21 -6.38
CA TYR A 429 -11.09 20.08 -7.27
C TYR A 429 -12.44 20.13 -8.00
N LYS A 430 -12.51 19.40 -9.10
CA LYS A 430 -13.75 19.16 -9.84
C LYS A 430 -14.15 17.69 -9.67
N ILE A 431 -15.37 17.44 -9.21
CA ILE A 431 -15.97 16.10 -9.29
C ILE A 431 -16.21 15.80 -10.77
N ALA A 432 -15.61 14.73 -11.27
CA ALA A 432 -15.80 14.30 -12.64
C ALA A 432 -17.24 13.79 -12.85
N SER A 433 -17.95 14.35 -13.83
CA SER A 433 -19.25 13.86 -14.27
C SER A 433 -19.11 12.68 -15.23
N ASP A 434 -20.22 12.00 -15.56
CA ASP A 434 -20.23 10.98 -16.60
C ASP A 434 -19.73 11.49 -17.95
N ALA A 435 -20.06 12.73 -18.29
CA ALA A 435 -19.59 13.37 -19.52
C ALA A 435 -18.07 13.58 -19.50
N ASP A 436 -17.49 13.97 -18.35
CA ASP A 436 -16.04 14.10 -18.19
C ASP A 436 -15.33 12.75 -18.32
N ILE A 437 -15.91 11.67 -17.76
CA ILE A 437 -15.37 10.31 -17.88
C ILE A 437 -15.43 9.83 -19.34
N ILE A 438 -16.54 10.07 -20.04
CA ILE A 438 -16.68 9.72 -21.47
C ILE A 438 -15.68 10.51 -22.32
N ALA A 439 -15.48 11.80 -22.03
CA ALA A 439 -14.48 12.61 -22.73
C ALA A 439 -13.07 12.04 -22.51
N TYR A 440 -12.71 11.71 -21.27
CA TYR A 440 -11.42 11.10 -20.93
C TYR A 440 -11.19 9.77 -21.67
N LEU A 441 -12.19 8.89 -21.70
CA LEU A 441 -12.14 7.61 -22.42
C LEU A 441 -11.95 7.77 -23.95
N ASN A 442 -12.22 8.95 -24.50
CA ASN A 442 -12.06 9.26 -25.91
C ASN A 442 -10.74 9.99 -26.24
N GLU A 443 -9.94 10.38 -25.25
CA GLU A 443 -8.62 10.96 -25.48
C GLU A 443 -7.70 9.95 -26.17
N ALA A 444 -6.83 10.41 -27.07
CA ALA A 444 -6.15 9.55 -28.03
C ALA A 444 -5.30 8.44 -27.39
N GLN A 445 -4.62 8.72 -26.27
CA GLN A 445 -3.80 7.71 -25.58
C GLN A 445 -4.63 6.85 -24.61
N ILE A 446 -5.85 7.26 -24.27
CA ILE A 446 -6.74 6.58 -23.32
C ILE A 446 -7.71 5.64 -24.04
N LYS A 447 -8.19 6.03 -25.22
CA LYS A 447 -9.11 5.25 -26.03
C LYS A 447 -8.53 3.86 -26.29
N PHE A 448 -9.28 2.83 -25.90
CA PHE A 448 -8.81 1.45 -25.95
C PHE A 448 -8.36 1.06 -27.36
N THR A 449 -7.12 0.61 -27.47
CA THR A 449 -6.50 0.16 -28.71
C THR A 449 -5.94 -1.25 -28.49
N PRO A 450 -6.46 -2.30 -29.19
CA PRO A 450 -6.06 -3.69 -28.92
C PRO A 450 -4.54 -3.95 -28.95
N SER A 451 -3.81 -3.31 -29.87
CA SER A 451 -2.35 -3.45 -29.97
C SER A 451 -1.57 -2.78 -28.84
N LEU A 452 -2.20 -1.89 -28.07
CA LEU A 452 -1.63 -1.17 -26.93
C LEU A 452 -2.29 -1.57 -25.61
N ALA A 453 -3.17 -2.59 -25.61
CA ALA A 453 -4.06 -2.89 -24.50
C ALA A 453 -3.31 -3.06 -23.17
N LEU A 454 -2.22 -3.84 -23.15
CA LEU A 454 -1.45 -4.07 -21.92
C LEU A 454 -0.84 -2.77 -21.38
N GLU A 455 -0.25 -1.95 -22.24
CA GLU A 455 0.33 -0.67 -21.81
C GLU A 455 -0.74 0.27 -21.27
N GLN A 456 -1.87 0.41 -21.97
CA GLN A 456 -2.97 1.26 -21.55
C GLN A 456 -3.55 0.81 -20.20
N ILE A 457 -3.80 -0.49 -20.03
CA ILE A 457 -4.33 -1.07 -18.79
C ILE A 457 -3.35 -0.80 -17.63
N ILE A 458 -2.07 -1.12 -17.79
CA ILE A 458 -1.07 -0.98 -16.71
C ILE A 458 -0.86 0.49 -16.34
N ILE A 459 -0.89 1.41 -17.30
CA ILE A 459 -0.85 2.86 -17.00
C ILE A 459 -2.06 3.28 -16.16
N GLN A 460 -3.25 2.77 -16.46
CA GLN A 460 -4.44 3.07 -15.66
C GLN A 460 -4.39 2.40 -14.28
N GLU A 461 -3.81 1.22 -14.14
CA GLU A 461 -3.51 0.62 -12.84
C GLU A 461 -2.54 1.49 -12.03
N TYR A 462 -1.48 2.01 -12.66
CA TYR A 462 -0.51 2.91 -12.03
C TYR A 462 -1.19 4.17 -11.47
N LEU A 463 -2.07 4.82 -12.25
CA LEU A 463 -2.82 5.98 -11.79
C LEU A 463 -3.85 5.63 -10.71
N ASN A 464 -4.53 4.49 -10.86
CA ASN A 464 -5.50 4.00 -9.90
C ASN A 464 -4.87 3.75 -8.52
N TYR A 465 -3.66 3.20 -8.48
CA TYR A 465 -2.94 2.89 -7.26
C TYR A 465 -2.23 4.08 -6.60
N PHE A 466 -2.54 5.34 -6.94
CA PHE A 466 -1.90 6.50 -6.34
C PHE A 466 -1.95 6.51 -4.79
N LYS A 467 -3.07 6.06 -4.18
CA LYS A 467 -3.19 5.87 -2.72
C LYS A 467 -2.77 4.49 -2.19
N GLN A 468 -2.24 3.61 -3.06
CA GLN A 468 -1.74 2.27 -2.74
C GLN A 468 -0.28 2.10 -3.25
N PRO A 469 0.71 2.82 -2.67
CA PRO A 469 2.07 2.85 -3.23
C PRO A 469 2.74 1.48 -3.36
N ASN A 470 2.46 0.56 -2.43
CA ASN A 470 2.95 -0.81 -2.53
C ASN A 470 2.44 -1.52 -3.80
N GLU A 471 1.19 -1.29 -4.20
CA GLU A 471 0.64 -1.86 -5.44
C GLU A 471 1.28 -1.25 -6.68
N VAL A 472 1.56 0.07 -6.69
CA VAL A 472 2.33 0.70 -7.78
C VAL A 472 3.71 0.05 -7.91
N TRP A 473 4.38 -0.16 -6.78
CA TRP A 473 5.70 -0.78 -6.76
C TRP A 473 5.63 -2.21 -7.29
N SER A 474 4.71 -3.01 -6.76
CA SER A 474 4.55 -4.39 -7.19
C SER A 474 4.08 -4.50 -8.64
N LEU A 475 3.31 -3.55 -9.15
CA LEU A 475 2.91 -3.43 -10.55
C LEU A 475 4.14 -3.27 -11.44
N ILE A 476 4.97 -2.25 -11.22
CA ILE A 476 6.20 -2.01 -11.98
C ILE A 476 7.14 -3.21 -11.85
N LYS A 477 7.21 -3.83 -10.66
CA LYS A 477 8.02 -5.04 -10.46
C LYS A 477 7.57 -6.19 -11.36
N ARG A 478 6.27 -6.47 -11.37
CA ARG A 478 5.66 -7.57 -12.13
C ARG A 478 5.65 -7.32 -13.63
N THR A 479 5.42 -6.09 -14.08
CA THR A 479 5.14 -5.80 -15.50
C THR A 479 6.29 -5.12 -16.23
N GLY A 480 7.17 -4.39 -15.52
CA GLY A 480 8.18 -3.52 -16.12
C GLY A 480 7.61 -2.24 -16.75
N ILE A 481 6.35 -1.90 -16.48
CA ILE A 481 5.61 -0.75 -17.03
C ILE A 481 4.93 0.01 -15.87
N PRO A 482 4.82 1.35 -15.92
CA PRO A 482 5.38 2.24 -16.95
C PRO A 482 6.91 2.27 -16.94
N ASN A 483 7.51 2.68 -18.06
CA ASN A 483 8.94 2.84 -18.23
C ASN A 483 9.24 4.02 -19.18
N ILE A 484 10.47 4.15 -19.66
CA ILE A 484 10.88 5.28 -20.50
C ILE A 484 10.27 5.29 -21.91
N SER A 485 9.71 4.17 -22.37
CA SER A 485 9.19 3.99 -23.72
C SER A 485 7.66 3.95 -23.79
N THR A 486 6.98 3.96 -22.64
CA THR A 486 5.51 3.90 -22.55
C THR A 486 4.89 5.28 -22.69
N ALA A 487 3.59 5.37 -22.94
CA ALA A 487 2.84 6.63 -23.06
C ALA A 487 3.00 7.52 -21.81
N LEU A 488 2.82 6.94 -20.62
CA LEU A 488 3.29 7.54 -19.37
C LEU A 488 4.81 7.29 -19.28
N LYS A 489 5.61 8.30 -19.65
CA LYS A 489 7.07 8.18 -19.76
C LYS A 489 7.75 8.45 -18.42
N LEU A 490 8.18 7.38 -17.75
CA LEU A 490 9.05 7.53 -16.59
C LEU A 490 10.40 8.17 -17.01
N GLU A 491 11.04 8.89 -16.11
CA GLU A 491 12.39 9.40 -16.34
C GLU A 491 13.44 8.34 -16.00
N ASN A 492 14.61 8.40 -16.65
CA ASN A 492 15.79 7.67 -16.20
C ASN A 492 16.44 8.42 -15.04
N PRO A 493 16.36 7.93 -13.79
CA PRO A 493 16.97 8.62 -12.66
C PRO A 493 18.49 8.50 -12.76
N ILE A 494 19.15 9.58 -13.20
CA ILE A 494 20.60 9.65 -13.32
C ILE A 494 21.15 10.50 -12.16
N SER A 495 22.10 9.95 -11.42
CA SER A 495 22.82 10.69 -10.38
C SER A 495 23.72 11.77 -10.98
N GLU A 496 24.20 12.71 -10.16
CA GLU A 496 25.14 13.76 -10.60
C GLU A 496 26.43 13.19 -11.23
N ALA A 497 26.84 11.99 -10.82
CA ALA A 497 28.00 11.29 -11.39
C ALA A 497 27.72 10.59 -12.73
N GLY A 498 26.53 10.76 -13.33
CA GLY A 498 26.15 10.12 -14.59
C GLY A 498 25.73 8.65 -14.46
N ILE A 499 25.58 8.13 -13.25
CA ILE A 499 25.21 6.74 -12.99
C ILE A 499 23.68 6.61 -13.04
N LEU A 500 23.19 5.67 -13.86
CA LEU A 500 21.78 5.26 -13.88
C LEU A 500 21.44 4.55 -12.58
N LEU A 501 20.39 5.01 -11.91
CA LEU A 501 19.90 4.45 -10.65
C LEU A 501 18.82 3.39 -10.93
N ILE A 502 18.95 2.23 -10.29
CA ILE A 502 18.03 1.10 -10.49
C ILE A 502 17.00 1.08 -9.36
N MET A 503 15.72 0.95 -9.73
CA MET A 503 14.62 0.86 -8.77
C MET A 503 14.80 -0.34 -7.83
N PRO A 504 14.71 -0.15 -6.49
CA PRO A 504 14.66 -1.25 -5.53
C PRO A 504 13.54 -2.25 -5.83
N ARG A 505 13.77 -3.50 -5.44
CA ARG A 505 12.89 -4.66 -5.73
C ARG A 505 12.34 -5.32 -4.47
N ARG A 506 13.02 -5.15 -3.33
CA ARG A 506 12.57 -5.60 -2.00
C ARG A 506 13.05 -4.66 -0.90
N ILE A 507 12.55 -4.85 0.31
CA ILE A 507 13.08 -4.17 1.50
C ILE A 507 14.31 -4.92 2.00
N VAL A 508 15.15 -4.26 2.80
CA VAL A 508 16.23 -4.90 3.55
C VAL A 508 15.64 -6.05 4.37
N LEU A 509 16.19 -7.25 4.22
CA LEU A 509 15.82 -8.39 5.03
C LEU A 509 16.71 -8.42 6.28
N PRO A 510 16.15 -8.68 7.47
CA PRO A 510 16.93 -8.69 8.69
C PRO A 510 17.88 -9.88 8.74
N THR A 511 19.13 -9.64 9.11
CA THR A 511 20.07 -10.71 9.47
C THR A 511 19.60 -11.39 10.77
N PRO A 512 19.37 -12.71 10.78
CA PRO A 512 18.96 -13.42 11.98
C PRO A 512 19.96 -13.27 13.13
N SER A 513 19.50 -12.83 14.30
CA SER A 513 20.32 -12.71 15.51
C SER A 513 20.48 -14.05 16.21
N LYS A 514 21.69 -14.41 16.63
CA LYS A 514 21.98 -15.65 17.37
C LYS A 514 21.29 -15.72 18.73
N ASP A 515 20.92 -14.56 19.29
CA ASP A 515 20.22 -14.45 20.57
C ASP A 515 18.70 -14.59 20.42
N ASN A 516 18.18 -14.62 19.18
CA ASN A 516 16.76 -14.87 18.95
C ASN A 516 16.44 -16.35 19.17
N LEU A 517 15.44 -16.65 20.00
CA LEU A 517 15.01 -18.02 20.27
C LEU A 517 14.69 -18.82 18.99
N ASN A 518 14.15 -18.15 17.97
CA ASN A 518 13.79 -18.72 16.68
C ASN A 518 14.90 -18.58 15.60
N TYR A 519 16.15 -18.36 16.02
CA TYR A 519 17.30 -18.12 15.13
C TYR A 519 17.46 -19.20 14.05
N GLN A 520 17.33 -20.49 14.41
CA GLN A 520 17.56 -21.58 13.46
C GLN A 520 16.55 -21.57 12.30
N ASN A 521 15.27 -21.32 12.58
CA ASN A 521 14.25 -21.23 11.53
C ASN A 521 14.42 -19.96 10.67
N GLN A 522 14.74 -18.82 11.29
CA GLN A 522 15.04 -17.58 10.57
C GLN A 522 16.25 -17.73 9.65
N LYS A 523 17.32 -18.35 10.14
CA LYS A 523 18.53 -18.64 9.36
C LYS A 523 18.20 -19.57 8.19
N LYS A 524 17.50 -20.68 8.43
CA LYS A 524 17.11 -21.62 7.39
C LYS A 524 16.28 -20.95 6.29
N ALA A 525 15.33 -20.11 6.66
CA ALA A 525 14.49 -19.37 5.70
C ALA A 525 15.31 -18.39 4.86
N LEU A 526 16.24 -17.65 5.47
CA LEU A 526 17.13 -16.74 4.74
C LEU A 526 18.06 -17.49 3.77
N GLU A 527 18.68 -18.59 4.22
CA GLU A 527 19.54 -19.41 3.35
C GLU A 527 18.75 -20.03 2.19
N GLN A 528 17.49 -20.41 2.41
CA GLN A 528 16.63 -20.88 1.33
C GLN A 528 16.33 -19.77 0.32
N MET A 529 16.04 -18.54 0.76
CA MET A 529 15.82 -17.42 -0.17
C MET A 529 17.09 -17.09 -0.97
N LYS A 530 18.28 -17.20 -0.36
CA LYS A 530 19.58 -17.00 -1.02
C LYS A 530 19.88 -18.01 -2.14
N GLN A 531 19.14 -19.12 -2.22
CA GLN A 531 19.27 -20.07 -3.34
C GLN A 531 18.65 -19.53 -4.64
N ASP A 532 17.79 -18.51 -4.57
CA ASP A 532 17.29 -17.87 -5.78
C ASP A 532 18.43 -17.07 -6.45
N PRO A 533 18.78 -17.35 -7.73
CA PRO A 533 19.84 -16.63 -8.44
C PRO A 533 19.62 -15.11 -8.53
N GLU A 534 18.38 -14.67 -8.34
CA GLU A 534 18.00 -13.26 -8.39
C GLU A 534 17.94 -12.58 -7.01
N PHE A 535 18.28 -13.29 -5.92
CA PHE A 535 18.19 -12.79 -4.54
C PHE A 535 19.00 -11.52 -4.27
N GLY A 536 20.07 -11.30 -5.05
CA GLY A 536 21.02 -10.21 -4.85
C GLY A 536 22.24 -10.62 -4.03
N ALA A 537 23.15 -9.68 -3.79
CA ALA A 537 24.45 -9.96 -3.17
C ALA A 537 24.37 -10.30 -1.67
N SER A 538 23.35 -9.81 -0.96
CA SER A 538 23.14 -10.05 0.48
C SER A 538 21.71 -9.74 0.89
N GLU A 539 21.31 -10.08 2.12
CA GLU A 539 20.02 -9.69 2.69
C GLU A 539 19.79 -8.15 2.70
N SER A 540 20.85 -7.35 2.68
CA SER A 540 20.80 -5.88 2.63
C SER A 540 20.70 -5.31 1.21
N ASP A 541 20.90 -6.13 0.18
CA ASP A 541 20.77 -5.71 -1.21
C ASP A 541 19.30 -5.55 -1.63
N ILE A 542 18.79 -4.32 -1.57
CA ILE A 542 17.41 -4.00 -1.92
C ILE A 542 17.11 -4.05 -3.42
N GLN A 543 18.11 -4.18 -4.29
CA GLN A 543 17.92 -4.40 -5.73
C GLN A 543 17.78 -5.89 -6.06
N GLY A 544 18.15 -6.76 -5.13
CA GLY A 544 17.84 -8.18 -5.15
C GLY A 544 16.35 -8.47 -5.09
N ARG A 545 15.94 -9.65 -5.53
CA ARG A 545 14.52 -10.01 -5.69
C ARG A 545 14.07 -11.01 -4.63
N ILE A 546 12.78 -10.97 -4.32
CA ILE A 546 12.08 -12.04 -3.60
C ILE A 546 11.46 -13.01 -4.61
N TRP A 547 10.99 -14.16 -4.15
CA TRP A 547 10.54 -15.25 -5.01
C TRP A 547 9.53 -14.79 -6.07
N TRP A 548 8.41 -14.15 -5.74
CA TRP A 548 7.42 -13.83 -6.79
C TRP A 548 7.94 -12.82 -7.84
N ASP A 549 8.89 -11.95 -7.46
CA ASP A 549 9.45 -10.90 -8.32
C ASP A 549 10.50 -11.44 -9.31
N LYS A 550 10.11 -12.43 -10.10
CA LYS A 550 10.92 -13.00 -11.17
C LYS A 550 11.10 -12.00 -12.32
N LYS A 551 12.28 -12.01 -12.96
CA LYS A 551 12.51 -11.21 -14.17
C LYS A 551 11.53 -11.52 -15.29
#